data_AF-A0A528ASE2-F1
#
_entry.id   AF-A0A528ASE2-F1
#
_cell.length_a   1.000
_cell.length_b   1.000
_cell.length_c   1.000
_cell.angle_alpha   90.00
_cell.angle_beta   90.00
_cell.angle_gamma   90.00
#
_symmetry.space_group_name_H-M   'P 1'
#
loop_
_entity.id
_entity.type
_entity.pdbx_description
1 polymer ?
#
loop_
_entity_poly.entity_id
_entity_poly.type
_entity_poly.pdbx_seq_one_letter_code
_entity_poly.pdbx_strand_id
1 'polypeptide(L)'
;MEEPFFVCVYKKDGMPIGQIVSPENEFPESFEEIKVKSSDGDNIEEKASEFEKIFESYCNSILSYIDMLPFIASISPMVGDAIRSVGLINFLKEKSGKTIETEGRDIFEVPSRFYSDFKEIADSANKASAVGRQIPKMMIIGIVSTYEHHLARLIRKILSSNPDRLTSSDKQVSIKDVFDAKGIDEFKEIVLDKEIDMIMRKL
;
A
#
# COMPACT_ATOMS: atom_id res chain seq x y z
N MET A 1 13.23 37.99 -9.28
CA MET A 1 13.19 37.55 -7.88
C MET A 1 12.06 36.55 -7.80
N GLU A 2 12.30 35.36 -7.24
CA GLU A 2 11.23 34.37 -7.03
C GLU A 2 10.32 34.87 -5.91
N GLU A 3 9.01 34.80 -6.12
CA GLU A 3 8.02 35.14 -5.10
C GLU A 3 8.02 34.07 -4.00
N PRO A 4 8.05 34.44 -2.71
CA PRO A 4 8.02 33.48 -1.62
C PRO A 4 6.62 32.86 -1.48
N PHE A 5 6.57 31.60 -1.05
CA PHE A 5 5.34 30.94 -0.60
C PHE A 5 5.46 30.52 0.87
N PHE A 6 4.33 30.40 1.55
CA PHE A 6 4.26 30.04 2.96
C PHE A 6 3.71 28.63 3.11
N VAL A 7 4.20 27.88 4.10
CA VAL A 7 3.75 26.51 4.40
C VAL A 7 3.35 26.42 5.87
N CYS A 8 2.10 26.03 6.14
CA CYS A 8 1.62 25.70 7.48
C CYS A 8 1.63 24.18 7.69
N VAL A 9 2.20 23.74 8.82
CA VAL A 9 2.23 22.32 9.23
C VAL A 9 1.42 22.17 10.52
N TYR A 10 0.27 21.51 10.41
CA TYR A 10 -0.58 21.23 11.56
C TYR A 10 0.00 20.08 12.39
N LYS A 11 -0.05 20.19 13.72
CA LYS A 11 0.47 19.16 14.63
C LYS A 11 -0.60 18.71 15.63
N LYS A 12 -0.59 17.42 15.96
CA LYS A 12 -1.34 16.82 17.06
C LYS A 12 -0.37 16.00 17.91
N ASP A 13 -0.34 16.25 19.21
CA ASP A 13 0.59 15.61 20.16
C ASP A 13 2.07 15.74 19.74
N GLY A 14 2.43 16.90 19.16
CA GLY A 14 3.78 17.18 18.68
C GLY A 14 4.13 16.56 17.31
N MET A 15 3.29 15.69 16.76
CA MET A 15 3.51 15.07 15.45
C MET A 15 2.77 15.81 14.33
N PRO A 16 3.36 15.98 13.13
CA PRO A 16 2.69 16.59 11.99
C PRO A 16 1.53 15.71 11.52
N ILE A 17 0.37 16.33 11.28
CA ILE A 17 -0.85 15.66 10.79
C ILE A 17 -1.28 16.10 9.39
N GLY A 18 -0.66 17.15 8.86
CA GLY A 18 -0.86 17.60 7.48
C GLY A 18 -0.23 18.97 7.22
N GLN A 19 -0.25 19.39 5.95
CA GLN A 19 0.33 20.66 5.51
C GLN A 19 -0.57 21.40 4.51
N ILE A 20 -0.50 22.73 4.51
CA ILE A 20 -1.08 23.63 3.50
C ILE A 20 0.00 24.59 3.00
N VAL A 21 -0.09 24.96 1.72
CA VAL A 21 0.71 26.03 1.11
C VAL A 21 -0.20 27.23 0.83
N SER A 22 0.27 28.44 1.12
CA SER A 22 -0.41 29.70 0.79
C SER A 22 0.60 30.72 0.26
N PRO A 23 0.33 31.39 -0.88
CA PRO A 23 1.17 32.50 -1.34
C PRO A 23 1.01 33.75 -0.46
N GLU A 24 -0.11 33.87 0.26
CA GLU A 24 -0.51 35.08 1.00
C GLU A 24 -0.38 34.94 2.53
N ASN A 25 0.18 33.82 3.01
CA ASN A 25 0.34 33.49 4.43
C ASN A 25 -0.97 33.33 5.21
N GLU A 26 -2.05 32.93 4.52
CA GLU A 26 -3.36 32.66 5.12
C GLU A 26 -3.59 31.15 5.27
N PHE A 27 -3.96 30.71 6.48
CA PHE A 27 -4.17 29.30 6.80
C PHE A 27 -5.40 29.09 7.72
N PRO A 28 -6.19 28.02 7.49
CA PRO A 28 -7.26 27.60 8.42
C PRO A 28 -6.75 27.36 9.84
N GLU A 29 -7.59 27.53 10.87
CA GLU A 29 -7.16 27.34 12.26
C GLU A 29 -6.93 25.86 12.60
N SER A 30 -7.70 24.95 11.97
CA SER A 30 -7.60 23.51 12.20
C SER A 30 -7.47 22.69 10.92
N PHE A 31 -6.83 21.52 11.02
CA PHE A 31 -6.69 20.62 9.88
C PHE A 31 -8.04 19.99 9.46
N GLU A 32 -9.02 19.94 10.37
CA GLU A 32 -10.33 19.34 10.15
C GLU A 32 -11.22 20.21 9.25
N GLU A 33 -11.07 21.53 9.28
CA GLU A 33 -11.73 22.49 8.38
C GLU A 33 -11.41 22.22 6.90
N ILE A 34 -10.27 21.58 6.62
CA ILE A 34 -9.78 21.27 5.28
C ILE A 34 -10.40 19.98 4.73
N LYS A 35 -10.69 19.01 5.61
CA LYS A 35 -11.25 17.70 5.20
C LYS A 35 -12.63 17.79 4.55
N VAL A 36 -13.27 18.96 4.58
CA VAL A 36 -14.63 19.19 4.06
C VAL A 36 -14.63 19.95 2.72
N LYS A 37 -13.48 20.14 2.07
CA LYS A 37 -13.45 20.60 0.67
C LYS A 37 -12.68 19.60 -0.19
N SER A 38 -13.25 18.41 -0.37
CA SER A 38 -13.16 17.78 -1.69
C SER A 38 -13.60 18.86 -2.66
N SER A 39 -12.71 19.27 -3.56
CA SER A 39 -13.04 20.17 -4.64
C SER A 39 -14.32 19.67 -5.32
N ASP A 40 -15.43 20.34 -5.04
CA ASP A 40 -16.52 20.41 -5.99
C ASP A 40 -15.89 21.00 -7.25
N GLY A 41 -15.54 20.09 -8.16
CA GLY A 41 -15.20 20.39 -9.53
C GLY A 41 -16.44 20.97 -10.16
N ASP A 42 -16.62 22.27 -9.97
CA ASP A 42 -17.69 23.02 -10.59
C ASP A 42 -17.45 22.98 -12.12
N ASN A 43 -18.35 22.26 -12.80
CA ASN A 43 -18.72 22.42 -14.21
C ASN A 43 -17.85 21.81 -15.32
N ILE A 44 -17.48 20.53 -15.24
CA ILE A 44 -17.48 19.62 -16.42
C ILE A 44 -17.88 18.20 -15.96
N GLU A 45 -19.17 17.97 -15.66
CA GLU A 45 -19.73 16.60 -15.70
C GLU A 45 -19.93 16.18 -17.17
N GLU A 46 -18.84 16.00 -17.91
CA GLU A 46 -18.85 14.92 -18.88
C GLU A 46 -18.75 13.65 -18.04
N LYS A 47 -19.82 12.85 -18.00
CA LYS A 47 -19.83 11.56 -17.31
C LYS A 47 -18.65 10.74 -17.82
N ALA A 48 -17.54 10.77 -17.08
CA ALA A 48 -16.36 9.98 -17.37
C ALA A 48 -16.82 8.54 -17.63
N SER A 49 -16.44 8.01 -18.78
CA SER A 49 -16.89 6.69 -19.19
C SER A 49 -16.45 5.67 -18.13
N GLU A 50 -17.18 4.55 -17.97
CA GLU A 50 -16.71 3.52 -17.02
C GLU A 50 -15.31 3.01 -17.36
N PHE A 51 -14.89 3.09 -18.63
CA PHE A 51 -13.53 2.82 -19.07
C PHE A 51 -12.52 3.81 -18.49
N GLU A 52 -12.84 5.10 -18.54
CA GLU A 52 -12.02 6.17 -17.98
C GLU A 52 -11.86 6.00 -16.47
N LYS A 53 -12.94 5.68 -15.74
CA LYS A 53 -12.87 5.37 -14.31
C LYS A 53 -11.98 4.16 -13.98
N ILE A 54 -12.02 3.11 -14.82
CA ILE A 54 -11.13 1.94 -14.67
C ILE A 54 -9.67 2.35 -14.90
N PHE A 55 -9.41 3.21 -15.88
CA PHE A 55 -8.08 3.68 -16.22
C PHE A 55 -7.50 4.66 -15.19
N GLU A 56 -8.28 5.64 -14.73
CA GLU A 56 -7.87 6.55 -13.64
C GLU A 56 -7.54 5.77 -12.37
N SER A 57 -8.37 4.80 -12.00
CA SER A 57 -8.13 3.94 -10.85
C SER A 57 -6.83 3.13 -11.00
N TYR A 58 -6.49 2.70 -12.22
CA TYR A 58 -5.23 2.02 -12.53
C TYR A 58 -4.03 2.94 -12.35
N CYS A 59 -4.07 4.11 -13.00
CA CYS A 59 -3.00 5.10 -12.92
C CYS A 59 -2.75 5.50 -11.47
N ASN A 60 -3.79 5.84 -10.71
CA ASN A 60 -3.66 6.22 -9.31
C ASN A 60 -3.02 5.11 -8.47
N SER A 61 -3.42 3.86 -8.68
CA SER A 61 -2.88 2.73 -7.92
C SER A 61 -1.40 2.48 -8.24
N ILE A 62 -1.05 2.39 -9.52
CA ILE A 62 0.33 2.12 -9.95
C ILE A 62 1.28 3.26 -9.58
N LEU A 63 0.86 4.52 -9.81
CA LEU A 63 1.66 5.68 -9.44
C LEU A 63 1.90 5.72 -7.94
N SER A 64 0.87 5.46 -7.11
CA SER A 64 1.03 5.39 -5.65
C SER A 64 2.08 4.35 -5.23
N TYR A 65 2.10 3.17 -5.86
CA TYR A 65 3.14 2.17 -5.58
C TYR A 65 4.53 2.64 -6.01
N ILE A 66 4.65 3.21 -7.21
CA ILE A 66 5.92 3.70 -7.77
C ILE A 66 6.49 4.81 -6.89
N ASP A 67 5.66 5.77 -6.48
CA ASP A 67 6.06 6.92 -5.66
C ASP A 67 6.49 6.49 -4.25
N MET A 68 5.81 5.50 -3.67
CA MET A 68 6.12 5.00 -2.33
C MET A 68 7.31 4.03 -2.29
N LEU A 69 7.63 3.35 -3.39
CA LEU A 69 8.67 2.32 -3.41
C LEU A 69 10.06 2.84 -2.96
N PRO A 70 10.57 3.99 -3.45
CA PRO A 70 11.84 4.55 -2.97
C PRO A 70 11.83 4.87 -1.49
N PHE A 71 10.72 5.44 -0.99
CA PHE A 71 10.56 5.76 0.42
C PHE A 71 10.61 4.48 1.27
N ILE A 72 9.79 3.48 0.95
CA ILE A 72 9.73 2.21 1.66
C ILE A 72 11.08 1.47 1.59
N ALA A 73 11.76 1.51 0.44
CA ALA A 73 13.09 0.94 0.29
C ALA A 73 14.13 1.64 1.20
N SER A 74 14.04 2.96 1.37
CA SER A 74 14.97 3.70 2.22
C SER A 74 14.77 3.43 3.71
N ILE A 75 13.53 3.20 4.17
CA ILE A 75 13.24 2.89 5.58
C ILE A 75 13.28 1.40 5.91
N SER A 76 13.31 0.53 4.89
CA SER A 76 13.34 -0.93 5.03
C SER A 76 14.43 -1.45 5.99
N PRO A 77 15.67 -0.94 5.98
CA PRO A 77 16.70 -1.31 6.96
C PRO A 77 16.34 -0.89 8.40
N MET A 78 15.65 0.24 8.56
CA MET A 78 15.31 0.83 9.86
C MET A 78 14.30 -0.01 10.65
N VAL A 79 13.52 -0.86 10.00
CA VAL A 79 12.53 -1.74 10.68
C VAL A 79 13.22 -2.63 11.73
N GLY A 80 14.36 -3.22 11.39
CA GLY A 80 15.14 -4.02 12.33
C GLY A 80 15.83 -3.16 13.40
N ASP A 81 16.32 -1.99 13.00
CA ASP A 81 17.05 -1.08 13.89
C ASP A 81 16.13 -0.39 14.89
N ALA A 82 14.85 -0.17 14.58
CA ALA A 82 13.85 0.30 15.52
C ALA A 82 13.65 -0.72 16.66
N ILE A 83 13.52 -2.00 16.35
CA ILE A 83 13.41 -3.05 17.38
C ILE A 83 14.71 -3.16 18.18
N ARG A 84 15.86 -3.03 17.51
CA ARG A 84 17.17 -3.06 18.18
C ARG A 84 17.37 -1.86 19.13
N SER A 85 17.03 -0.66 18.69
CA SER A 85 17.22 0.58 19.45
C SER A 85 16.20 0.76 20.57
N VAL A 86 14.94 0.39 20.34
CA VAL A 86 13.87 0.54 21.33
C VAL A 86 13.76 -0.68 22.25
N GLY A 87 13.91 -1.89 21.73
CA GLY A 87 13.77 -3.12 22.51
C GLY A 87 15.08 -3.54 23.17
N LEU A 88 16.10 -3.79 22.35
CA LEU A 88 17.35 -4.39 22.83
C LEU A 88 18.17 -3.42 23.70
N ILE A 89 18.37 -2.17 23.25
CA ILE A 89 19.16 -1.20 24.03
C ILE A 89 18.48 -0.85 25.36
N ASN A 90 17.16 -0.68 25.38
CA ASN A 90 16.45 -0.40 26.64
C ASN A 90 16.54 -1.59 27.60
N PHE A 91 16.37 -2.81 27.10
CA PHE A 91 16.58 -4.02 27.90
C PHE A 91 17.99 -4.07 28.49
N LEU A 92 19.02 -3.80 27.66
CA LEU A 92 20.41 -3.80 28.12
C LEU A 92 20.64 -2.74 29.20
N LYS A 93 20.14 -1.52 29.01
CA LYS A 93 20.24 -0.43 30.02
C LYS A 93 19.53 -0.77 31.34
N GLU A 94 18.38 -1.43 31.27
CA GLU A 94 17.60 -1.79 32.46
C GLU A 94 18.22 -2.96 33.24
N LYS A 95 18.75 -3.97 32.53
CA LYS A 95 19.21 -5.22 33.13
C LYS A 95 20.73 -5.29 33.35
N SER A 96 21.50 -4.36 32.80
CA SER A 96 22.95 -4.30 33.02
C SER A 96 23.27 -3.86 34.45
N GLY A 97 24.23 -4.52 35.09
CA GLY A 97 24.80 -4.06 36.36
C GLY A 97 25.83 -2.94 36.17
N LYS A 98 26.40 -2.84 34.97
CA LYS A 98 27.42 -1.85 34.61
C LYS A 98 27.45 -1.64 33.10
N THR A 99 27.69 -0.39 32.68
CA THR A 99 28.00 -0.03 31.29
C THR A 99 29.39 0.57 31.23
N ILE A 100 30.21 0.11 30.30
CA ILE A 100 31.53 0.67 30.01
C ILE A 100 31.47 1.29 28.62
N GLU A 101 31.50 2.61 28.56
CA GLU A 101 31.58 3.36 27.31
C GLU A 101 33.04 3.40 26.85
N THR A 102 33.29 2.99 25.63
CA THR A 102 34.60 3.02 24.97
C THR A 102 34.44 3.71 23.61
N GLU A 103 35.52 4.17 22.97
CA GLU A 103 35.45 4.89 21.68
C GLU A 103 34.55 4.16 20.65
N GLY A 104 33.33 4.68 20.47
CA GLY A 104 32.32 4.17 19.54
C GLY A 104 31.56 2.90 19.96
N ARG A 105 31.71 2.39 21.20
CA ARG A 105 31.03 1.16 21.66
C ARG A 105 30.64 1.21 23.14
N ASP A 106 29.44 0.73 23.43
CA ASP A 106 28.96 0.49 24.79
C ASP A 106 29.06 -1.00 25.13
N ILE A 107 29.72 -1.32 26.24
CA ILE A 107 29.82 -2.69 26.76
C ILE A 107 28.91 -2.81 27.97
N PHE A 108 27.87 -3.64 27.86
CA PHE A 108 26.92 -3.90 28.94
C PHE A 108 27.29 -5.19 29.68
N GLU A 109 27.48 -5.10 30.99
CA GLU A 109 27.65 -6.25 31.87
C GLU A 109 26.28 -6.75 32.31
N VAL A 110 25.78 -7.79 31.62
CA VAL A 110 24.45 -8.36 31.86
C VAL A 110 24.57 -9.72 32.57
N PRO A 111 23.88 -9.92 33.71
CA PRO A 111 23.85 -11.21 34.40
C PRO A 111 23.35 -12.35 33.50
N SER A 112 24.03 -13.52 33.55
CA SER A 112 23.74 -14.67 32.69
C SER A 112 22.30 -15.19 32.76
N ARG A 113 21.60 -14.98 33.89
CA ARG A 113 20.18 -15.31 34.05
C ARG A 113 19.26 -14.63 33.02
N PHE A 114 19.68 -13.50 32.45
CA PHE A 114 18.92 -12.75 31.44
C PHE A 114 19.30 -13.11 30.00
N TYR A 115 20.17 -14.11 29.80
CA TYR A 115 20.67 -14.46 28.46
C TYR A 115 19.57 -14.94 27.51
N SER A 116 18.59 -15.71 28.02
CA SER A 116 17.46 -16.18 27.22
C SER A 116 16.61 -15.01 26.70
N ASP A 117 16.27 -14.06 27.58
CA ASP A 117 15.49 -12.87 27.22
C ASP A 117 16.25 -12.00 26.21
N PHE A 118 17.55 -11.77 26.45
CA PHE A 118 18.43 -11.07 25.51
C PHE A 118 18.40 -11.72 24.13
N LYS A 119 18.56 -13.05 24.08
CA LYS A 119 18.61 -13.80 22.83
C LYS A 119 17.30 -13.69 22.07
N GLU A 120 16.17 -13.78 22.75
CA GLU A 120 14.84 -13.66 22.13
C GLU A 120 14.63 -12.28 21.49
N ILE A 121 15.01 -11.20 22.19
CA ILE A 121 14.90 -9.82 21.67
C ILE A 121 15.87 -9.62 20.50
N ALA A 122 17.11 -10.09 20.62
CA ALA A 122 18.10 -10.00 19.55
C ALA A 122 17.67 -10.76 18.29
N ASP A 123 17.16 -11.98 18.45
CA ASP A 123 16.62 -12.80 17.35
C ASP A 123 15.42 -12.11 16.71
N SER A 124 14.55 -11.47 17.50
CA SER A 124 13.41 -10.71 16.99
C SER A 124 13.83 -9.52 16.13
N ALA A 125 14.84 -8.75 16.57
CA ALA A 125 15.39 -7.65 15.77
C ALA A 125 16.00 -8.14 14.44
N ASN A 126 16.67 -9.29 14.46
CA ASN A 126 17.24 -9.89 13.25
C ASN A 126 16.16 -10.40 12.28
N LYS A 127 15.11 -11.04 12.79
CA LYS A 127 13.95 -11.45 12.00
C LYS A 127 13.26 -10.24 11.37
N ALA A 128 13.03 -9.17 12.14
CA ALA A 128 12.41 -7.95 11.64
C ALA A 128 13.26 -7.25 10.58
N SER A 129 14.58 -7.22 10.73
CA SER A 129 15.49 -6.73 9.68
C SER A 129 15.37 -7.56 8.40
N ALA A 130 15.27 -8.89 8.52
CA ALA A 130 15.09 -9.77 7.37
C ALA A 130 13.75 -9.56 6.66
N VAL A 131 12.66 -9.37 7.41
CA VAL A 131 11.33 -9.06 6.88
C VAL A 131 11.31 -7.67 6.24
N GLY A 132 11.90 -6.67 6.89
CA GLY A 132 12.01 -5.30 6.38
C GLY A 132 12.58 -5.28 4.97
N ARG A 133 13.66 -6.04 4.72
CA ARG A 133 14.28 -6.19 3.38
C ARG A 133 13.38 -6.83 2.31
N GLN A 134 12.29 -7.51 2.69
CA GLN A 134 11.33 -8.07 1.74
C GLN A 134 10.23 -7.09 1.35
N ILE A 135 9.96 -6.06 2.16
CA ILE A 135 8.83 -5.13 1.94
C ILE A 135 8.89 -4.49 0.53
N PRO A 136 10.03 -3.96 0.04
CA PRO A 136 10.08 -3.39 -1.30
C PRO A 136 9.76 -4.42 -2.40
N LYS A 137 10.18 -5.67 -2.22
CA LYS A 137 9.86 -6.75 -3.18
C LYS A 137 8.37 -7.08 -3.17
N MET A 138 7.74 -7.08 -1.99
CA MET A 138 6.29 -7.27 -1.88
C MET A 138 5.51 -6.16 -2.56
N MET A 139 6.00 -4.91 -2.54
CA MET A 139 5.39 -3.82 -3.31
C MET A 139 5.47 -4.05 -4.82
N ILE A 140 6.58 -4.57 -5.34
CA ILE A 140 6.71 -4.92 -6.77
C ILE A 140 5.68 -5.99 -7.15
N ILE A 141 5.47 -7.00 -6.30
CA ILE A 141 4.40 -7.99 -6.48
C ILE A 141 3.04 -7.28 -6.50
N GLY A 142 2.82 -6.33 -5.58
CA GLY A 142 1.63 -5.48 -5.54
C GLY A 142 1.37 -4.74 -6.86
N ILE A 143 2.41 -4.16 -7.47
CA ILE A 143 2.32 -3.49 -8.78
C ILE A 143 1.82 -4.46 -9.86
N VAL A 144 2.40 -5.67 -9.92
CA VAL A 144 1.98 -6.69 -10.90
C VAL A 144 0.54 -7.13 -10.66
N SER A 145 0.17 -7.40 -9.40
CA SER A 145 -1.20 -7.78 -9.05
C SER A 145 -2.21 -6.68 -9.33
N THR A 146 -1.84 -5.41 -9.11
CA THR A 146 -2.67 -4.26 -9.50
C THR A 146 -2.85 -4.25 -11.01
N TYR A 147 -1.80 -4.43 -11.80
CA TYR A 147 -1.91 -4.53 -13.25
C TYR A 147 -2.85 -5.65 -13.70
N GLU A 148 -2.66 -6.87 -13.19
CA GLU A 148 -3.51 -8.03 -13.52
C GLU A 148 -4.99 -7.75 -13.17
N HIS A 149 -5.23 -7.19 -11.99
CA HIS A 149 -6.57 -6.82 -11.55
C HIS A 149 -7.23 -5.80 -12.48
N HIS A 150 -6.51 -4.76 -12.89
CA HIS A 150 -7.03 -3.74 -13.80
C HIS A 150 -7.29 -4.29 -15.19
N LEU A 151 -6.42 -5.16 -15.70
CA LEU A 151 -6.61 -5.81 -16.99
C LEU A 151 -7.86 -6.69 -16.99
N ALA A 152 -8.07 -7.48 -15.93
CA ALA A 152 -9.29 -8.28 -15.77
C ALA A 152 -10.56 -7.41 -15.73
N ARG A 153 -10.54 -6.26 -15.04
CA ARG A 153 -11.65 -5.29 -15.02
C ARG A 153 -11.93 -4.70 -16.40
N LEU A 154 -10.89 -4.38 -17.15
CA LEU A 154 -11.01 -3.85 -18.50
C LEU A 154 -11.63 -4.90 -19.45
N ILE A 155 -11.12 -6.13 -19.41
CA ILE A 155 -11.66 -7.25 -20.21
C ILE A 155 -13.13 -7.50 -19.86
N ARG A 156 -13.47 -7.54 -18.56
CA ARG A 156 -14.87 -7.65 -18.12
C ARG A 156 -15.73 -6.58 -18.77
N LYS A 157 -15.31 -5.32 -18.68
CA LYS A 157 -16.09 -4.21 -19.24
C LYS A 157 -16.26 -4.34 -20.75
N ILE A 158 -15.22 -4.75 -21.48
CA ILE A 158 -15.29 -4.98 -22.93
C ILE A 158 -16.31 -6.08 -23.27
N LEU A 159 -16.26 -7.21 -22.57
CA LEU A 159 -17.13 -8.36 -22.79
C LEU A 159 -18.58 -8.07 -22.41
N SER A 160 -18.81 -7.44 -21.25
CA SER A 160 -20.15 -7.05 -20.81
C SER A 160 -20.79 -6.00 -21.73
N SER A 161 -19.99 -5.12 -22.34
CA SER A 161 -20.48 -4.14 -23.31
C SER A 161 -20.68 -4.70 -24.73
N ASN A 162 -20.16 -5.90 -25.03
CA ASN A 162 -20.31 -6.56 -26.33
C ASN A 162 -20.69 -8.04 -26.14
N PRO A 163 -21.92 -8.35 -25.69
CA PRO A 163 -22.36 -9.71 -25.40
C PRO A 163 -22.28 -10.64 -26.62
N ASP A 164 -22.36 -10.08 -27.83
CA ASP A 164 -22.20 -10.84 -29.07
C ASP A 164 -20.82 -11.52 -29.19
N ARG A 165 -19.77 -10.97 -28.54
CA ARG A 165 -18.45 -11.61 -28.50
C ARG A 165 -18.37 -12.76 -27.49
N LEU A 166 -19.28 -12.81 -26.52
CA LEU A 166 -19.43 -13.96 -25.62
C LEU A 166 -20.19 -15.09 -26.33
N THR A 167 -21.14 -14.76 -27.20
CA THR A 167 -21.96 -15.73 -27.94
C THR A 167 -21.34 -16.16 -29.28
N SER A 168 -20.44 -15.37 -29.86
CA SER A 168 -19.76 -15.69 -31.12
C SER A 168 -18.49 -16.54 -30.91
N SER A 169 -18.66 -17.85 -30.79
CA SER A 169 -17.65 -18.90 -31.02
C SER A 169 -18.25 -20.22 -30.53
N ASP A 170 -17.79 -21.37 -31.02
CA ASP A 170 -18.10 -22.74 -30.57
C ASP A 170 -17.71 -22.99 -29.09
N LYS A 171 -18.18 -22.13 -28.18
CA LYS A 171 -17.81 -22.09 -26.77
C LYS A 171 -18.65 -23.12 -26.03
N GLN A 172 -17.98 -24.16 -25.56
CA GLN A 172 -18.59 -25.20 -24.74
C GLN A 172 -18.78 -24.67 -23.32
N VAL A 173 -20.03 -24.45 -22.93
CA VAL A 173 -20.36 -24.16 -21.53
C VAL A 173 -20.64 -25.47 -20.80
N SER A 174 -20.12 -25.63 -19.58
CA SER A 174 -20.37 -26.84 -18.81
C SER A 174 -21.81 -26.85 -18.32
N ILE A 175 -22.49 -27.99 -18.46
CA ILE A 175 -23.82 -28.22 -17.84
C ILE A 175 -23.73 -28.03 -16.33
N LYS A 176 -22.59 -28.33 -15.70
CA LYS A 176 -22.37 -28.09 -14.28
C LYS A 176 -22.56 -26.62 -13.90
N ASP A 177 -22.07 -25.70 -14.73
CA ASP A 177 -22.18 -24.26 -14.48
C ASP A 177 -23.64 -23.77 -14.51
N VAL A 178 -24.48 -24.43 -15.31
CA VAL A 178 -25.92 -24.15 -15.38
C VAL A 178 -26.62 -24.57 -14.09
N PHE A 179 -26.23 -25.71 -13.50
CA PHE A 179 -26.80 -26.21 -12.25
C PHE A 179 -26.26 -25.49 -11.02
N ASP A 180 -25.02 -24.99 -11.06
CA ASP A 180 -24.40 -24.27 -9.95
C ASP A 180 -24.92 -22.82 -9.83
N ALA A 181 -25.51 -22.26 -10.89
CA ALA A 181 -26.09 -20.91 -10.89
C ALA A 181 -27.52 -20.89 -10.31
N LYS A 182 -27.84 -19.88 -9.48
CA LYS A 182 -29.20 -19.66 -8.93
C LYS A 182 -30.11 -18.90 -9.88
N GLY A 183 -29.65 -18.60 -11.09
CA GLY A 183 -30.40 -17.88 -12.09
C GLY A 183 -29.54 -17.50 -13.30
N ILE A 184 -30.20 -16.99 -14.34
CA ILE A 184 -29.54 -16.68 -15.62
C ILE A 184 -28.50 -15.56 -15.49
N ASP A 185 -28.69 -14.61 -14.57
CA ASP A 185 -27.75 -13.52 -14.38
C ASP A 185 -26.49 -13.97 -13.66
N GLU A 186 -26.61 -14.82 -12.64
CA GLU A 186 -25.44 -15.46 -12.00
C GLU A 186 -24.71 -16.37 -12.98
N PHE A 187 -25.43 -17.08 -13.84
CA PHE A 187 -24.83 -17.88 -14.90
C PHE A 187 -24.02 -17.03 -15.89
N LYS A 188 -24.53 -15.85 -16.28
CA LYS A 188 -23.78 -14.92 -17.14
C LYS A 188 -22.48 -14.47 -16.48
N GLU A 189 -22.50 -14.16 -15.18
CA GLU A 189 -21.29 -13.79 -14.44
C GLU A 189 -20.29 -14.95 -14.38
N ILE A 190 -20.75 -16.19 -14.14
CA ILE A 190 -19.87 -17.37 -14.16
C ILE A 190 -19.20 -17.56 -15.53
N VAL A 191 -19.95 -17.39 -16.63
CA VAL A 191 -19.40 -17.49 -17.99
C VAL A 191 -18.42 -16.36 -18.29
N LEU A 192 -18.75 -15.13 -17.88
CA LEU A 192 -17.86 -13.97 -17.99
C LEU A 192 -16.55 -14.19 -17.25
N ASP A 193 -16.60 -14.65 -16.00
CA ASP A 193 -15.43 -14.91 -15.16
C ASP A 193 -14.49 -15.93 -15.80
N LYS A 194 -15.05 -17.04 -16.30
CA LYS A 194 -14.26 -18.08 -16.98
C LYS A 194 -13.60 -17.58 -18.26
N GLU A 195 -14.29 -16.74 -19.02
CA GLU A 195 -13.73 -16.15 -20.24
C GLU A 195 -12.57 -15.21 -19.91
N ILE A 196 -12.73 -14.35 -18.89
CA ILE A 196 -11.67 -13.46 -18.41
C ILE A 196 -10.45 -14.28 -17.99
N ASP A 197 -10.66 -15.32 -17.17
CA ASP A 197 -9.58 -16.21 -16.72
C ASP A 197 -8.85 -16.88 -17.90
N MET A 198 -9.59 -17.32 -18.91
CA MET A 198 -9.02 -17.95 -20.11
C MET A 198 -8.19 -16.96 -20.94
N ILE A 199 -8.65 -15.72 -21.09
CA ILE A 199 -7.91 -14.66 -21.79
C ILE A 199 -6.64 -14.31 -21.01
N MET A 200 -6.77 -14.09 -19.69
CA MET A 200 -5.65 -13.74 -18.81
C MET A 200 -4.55 -14.80 -18.79
N ARG A 201 -4.89 -16.10 -18.89
CA ARG A 201 -3.91 -17.21 -18.96
C ARG A 201 -3.17 -17.32 -20.29
N LYS A 202 -3.67 -16.69 -21.35
CA LYS A 202 -3.10 -16.77 -22.72
C LYS A 202 -2.25 -15.56 -23.09
N LEU A 203 -2.27 -14.51 -22.28
CA LEU A 203 -1.41 -13.33 -22.38
C LEU A 203 -0.02 -13.64 -21.80
#